data_AF-A0A1C6DTF8-F1
#
_entry.id   AF-A0A1C6DTF8-F1
#
_cell.length_a   1.000
_cell.length_b   1.000
_cell.length_c   1.000
_cell.angle_alpha   90.00
_cell.angle_beta   90.00
_cell.angle_gamma   90.00
#
_symmetry.space_group_name_H-M   'P 1'
#
loop_
_entity.id
_entity.type
_entity.pdbx_description
1 polymer ?
#
loop_
_entity_poly.entity_id
_entity_poly.type
_entity_poly.pdbx_seq_one_letter_code
_entity_poly.pdbx_strand_id
1 'polypeptide(L)'
;MAKRMSRKAQVYLTKIKAASNEYDLKGMEITIKKDTAFEWSEFTRLNDAIEEKRVGLRTDQESAKLKELVFFRAKAELDGYLMMKDGDGYTEEETERQRERFSSIYQIIEEAELEDEYDAWKQINA
;
A
#
# COMPACT_ATOMS: atom_id res chain seq x y z
N MET A 1 -27.80 -1.41 -26.91
CA MET A 1 -27.91 -0.79 -25.57
C MET A 1 -27.45 -1.80 -24.54
N ALA A 2 -26.49 -1.47 -23.69
CA ALA A 2 -26.12 -2.34 -22.58
C ALA A 2 -27.33 -2.49 -21.64
N LYS A 3 -27.84 -3.72 -21.48
CA LYS A 3 -28.93 -4.01 -20.53
C LYS A 3 -28.47 -3.56 -19.13
N ARG A 4 -29.32 -2.78 -18.46
CA ARG A 4 -29.08 -2.35 -17.08
C ARG A 4 -29.05 -3.59 -16.18
N MET A 5 -28.03 -3.69 -15.33
CA MET A 5 -27.90 -4.78 -14.37
C MET A 5 -29.12 -4.85 -13.45
N SER A 6 -29.47 -6.06 -13.02
CA SER A 6 -30.46 -6.32 -11.98
C SER A 6 -30.10 -5.60 -10.69
N ARG A 7 -31.11 -5.35 -9.85
CA ARG A 7 -30.91 -4.73 -8.54
C ARG A 7 -29.95 -5.56 -7.67
N LYS A 8 -30.04 -6.89 -7.75
CA LYS A 8 -29.17 -7.82 -7.02
C LYS A 8 -27.71 -7.65 -7.44
N ALA A 9 -27.44 -7.61 -8.74
CA ALA A 9 -26.09 -7.42 -9.26
C ALA A 9 -25.53 -6.02 -8.92
N GLN A 10 -26.36 -4.97 -8.93
CA GLN A 10 -25.95 -3.63 -8.47
C GLN A 10 -25.55 -3.60 -6.99
N VAL A 11 -26.26 -4.34 -6.13
CA VAL A 11 -25.90 -4.46 -4.71
C VAL A 11 -24.54 -5.13 -4.55
N TYR A 12 -24.27 -6.22 -5.28
CA TYR A 12 -22.95 -6.87 -5.24
C TYR A 12 -21.85 -5.96 -5.74
N LEU A 13 -22.06 -5.25 -6.85
CA LEU A 13 -21.08 -4.30 -7.38
C LEU A 13 -20.71 -3.23 -6.34
N THR A 14 -21.70 -2.73 -5.61
CA THR A 14 -21.47 -1.75 -4.52
C THR A 14 -20.63 -2.35 -3.40
N LYS A 15 -20.94 -3.59 -2.98
CA LYS A 15 -20.18 -4.30 -1.94
C LYS A 15 -18.75 -4.62 -2.37
N ILE A 16 -18.54 -5.03 -3.63
CA ILE A 16 -17.22 -5.29 -4.20
C ILE A 16 -16.37 -4.02 -4.13
N LYS A 17 -16.90 -2.88 -4.58
CA LYS A 17 -16.18 -1.60 -4.54
C LYS A 17 -15.81 -1.17 -3.12
N ALA A 18 -16.67 -1.45 -2.16
CA ALA A 18 -16.48 -1.14 -0.74
C ALA A 18 -15.61 -2.16 0.02
N ALA A 19 -15.19 -3.27 -0.60
CA ALA A 19 -14.37 -4.27 0.07
C ALA A 19 -13.04 -3.68 0.54
N SER A 20 -12.64 -3.97 1.77
CA SER A 20 -11.39 -3.48 2.36
C SER A 20 -10.26 -4.50 2.36
N ASN A 21 -10.54 -5.77 2.05
CA ASN A 21 -9.54 -6.84 2.07
C ASN A 21 -9.91 -7.95 1.06
N GLU A 22 -8.93 -8.80 0.73
CA GLU A 22 -9.10 -9.90 -0.23
C GLU A 22 -10.01 -11.02 0.30
N TYR A 23 -10.12 -11.18 1.63
CA TYR A 23 -10.97 -12.20 2.24
C TYR A 23 -12.45 -11.94 1.96
N ASP A 24 -12.90 -10.70 2.16
CA ASP A 24 -14.28 -10.27 1.88
C ASP A 24 -14.60 -10.40 0.38
N LEU A 25 -13.65 -10.02 -0.49
CA LEU A 25 -13.78 -10.21 -1.93
C LEU A 25 -13.95 -11.68 -2.31
N LYS A 26 -13.13 -12.59 -1.77
CA LYS A 26 -13.24 -14.03 -2.01
C LYS A 26 -14.60 -14.57 -1.55
N GLY A 27 -15.10 -14.13 -0.40
CA GLY A 27 -16.43 -14.50 0.08
C GLY A 27 -17.55 -14.07 -0.88
N MET A 28 -17.47 -12.85 -1.41
CA MET A 28 -18.41 -12.35 -2.42
C MET A 28 -18.32 -13.12 -3.73
N GLU A 29 -17.11 -13.38 -4.22
CA GLU A 29 -16.85 -14.15 -5.44
C GLU A 29 -17.46 -15.56 -5.38
N ILE A 30 -17.26 -16.27 -4.26
CA ILE A 30 -17.85 -17.60 -4.05
C ILE A 30 -19.38 -17.52 -4.08
N THR A 31 -19.95 -16.49 -3.47
CA THR A 31 -21.41 -16.30 -3.42
C THR A 31 -21.96 -16.01 -4.82
N ILE A 32 -21.32 -15.12 -5.58
CA ILE A 32 -21.70 -14.79 -6.96
C ILE A 32 -21.58 -16.01 -7.89
N LYS A 33 -20.51 -16.80 -7.76
CA LYS A 33 -20.30 -18.04 -8.54
C LYS A 33 -21.34 -19.13 -8.29
N LYS A 34 -21.97 -19.13 -7.11
CA LYS A 34 -23.04 -20.07 -6.76
C LYS A 34 -24.44 -19.56 -7.14
N ASP A 35 -24.55 -18.29 -7.54
CA ASP A 35 -25.82 -17.63 -7.79
C ASP A 35 -26.24 -17.80 -9.25
N THR A 36 -27.08 -18.80 -9.50
CA THR A 36 -27.56 -19.15 -10.85
C THR A 36 -28.56 -18.14 -11.42
N ALA A 37 -28.96 -17.12 -10.66
CA ALA A 37 -29.95 -16.13 -11.08
C ALA A 37 -29.35 -14.97 -11.90
N PHE A 38 -28.03 -14.89 -12.04
CA PHE A 38 -27.39 -13.84 -12.83
C PHE A 38 -27.34 -14.19 -14.31
N GLU A 39 -27.63 -13.20 -15.14
CA GLU A 39 -27.32 -13.27 -16.57
C GLU A 39 -25.80 -13.31 -16.77
N TRP A 40 -25.33 -14.00 -17.82
CA TRP A 40 -23.90 -14.12 -18.11
C TRP A 40 -23.20 -12.75 -18.19
N SER A 41 -23.89 -11.75 -18.76
CA SER A 41 -23.38 -10.38 -18.87
C SER A 41 -23.22 -9.66 -17.51
N GLU A 42 -24.03 -10.01 -16.52
CA GLU A 42 -23.89 -9.49 -15.15
C GLU A 42 -22.76 -10.20 -14.42
N PHE A 43 -22.70 -11.54 -14.57
CA PHE A 43 -21.64 -12.35 -13.99
C PHE A 43 -20.25 -11.87 -14.43
N THR A 44 -20.08 -11.60 -15.72
CA THR A 44 -18.82 -11.09 -16.28
C THR A 44 -18.44 -9.75 -15.68
N ARG A 45 -19.36 -8.79 -15.65
CA ARG A 45 -19.10 -7.46 -15.03
C ARG A 45 -18.76 -7.54 -13.55
N LEU A 46 -19.40 -8.46 -12.82
CA LEU A 46 -19.11 -8.66 -11.40
C LEU A 46 -17.73 -9.27 -11.18
N ASN A 47 -17.33 -10.23 -12.01
CA ASN A 47 -15.97 -10.79 -11.96
C ASN A 47 -14.91 -9.74 -12.32
N ASP A 48 -15.14 -8.96 -13.38
CA ASP A 48 -14.23 -7.87 -13.75
C ASP A 48 -14.03 -6.89 -12.60
N ALA A 49 -15.13 -6.50 -11.93
CA ALA A 49 -15.07 -5.62 -10.76
C ALA A 49 -14.35 -6.25 -9.56
N ILE A 50 -14.47 -7.57 -9.37
CA ILE A 50 -13.74 -8.30 -8.33
C ILE A 50 -12.24 -8.28 -8.62
N GLU A 51 -11.84 -8.57 -9.86
CA GLU A 51 -10.43 -8.57 -10.25
C GLU A 51 -9.82 -7.16 -10.17
N GLU A 52 -10.53 -6.14 -10.66
CA GLU A 52 -10.11 -4.74 -10.54
C GLU A 52 -9.89 -4.36 -9.07
N LYS A 53 -10.85 -4.69 -8.19
CA LYS A 53 -10.71 -4.39 -6.77
C LYS A 53 -9.59 -5.19 -6.12
N ARG A 54 -9.41 -6.46 -6.48
CA ARG A 54 -8.32 -7.31 -5.96
C ARG A 54 -6.97 -6.74 -6.31
N VAL A 55 -6.78 -6.29 -7.55
CA VAL A 55 -5.54 -5.62 -7.99
C VAL A 55 -5.31 -4.37 -7.17
N GLY A 56 -6.32 -3.50 -7.01
CA GLY A 56 -6.20 -2.28 -6.21
C GLY A 56 -5.79 -2.57 -4.76
N LEU A 57 -6.46 -3.51 -4.09
CA LEU A 57 -6.11 -3.87 -2.70
C LEU A 57 -4.68 -4.42 -2.56
N ARG A 58 -4.24 -5.22 -3.54
CA ARG A 58 -2.87 -5.75 -3.53
C ARG A 58 -1.86 -4.62 -3.73
N THR A 59 -2.09 -3.74 -4.69
CA THR A 59 -1.23 -2.58 -4.94
C THR A 59 -1.14 -1.68 -3.71
N ASP A 60 -2.28 -1.35 -3.08
CA ASP A 60 -2.29 -0.54 -1.85
C ASP A 60 -1.48 -1.20 -0.74
N GLN A 61 -1.63 -2.52 -0.56
CA GLN A 61 -0.87 -3.28 0.44
C GLN A 61 0.63 -3.33 0.12
N GLU A 62 1.00 -3.53 -1.14
CA GLU A 62 2.40 -3.55 -1.58
C GLU A 62 3.05 -2.17 -1.42
N SER A 63 2.37 -1.12 -1.83
CA SER A 63 2.81 0.27 -1.63
C SER A 63 2.96 0.63 -0.16
N ALA A 64 2.03 0.19 0.71
CA ALA A 64 2.15 0.41 2.16
C ALA A 64 3.39 -0.29 2.74
N LYS A 65 3.67 -1.54 2.34
CA LYS A 65 4.87 -2.28 2.77
C LYS A 65 6.17 -1.62 2.29
N LEU A 66 6.20 -1.18 1.04
CA LEU A 66 7.37 -0.48 0.47
C LEU A 66 7.63 0.83 1.20
N LYS A 67 6.57 1.61 1.46
CA LYS A 67 6.65 2.85 2.24
C LYS A 67 7.21 2.59 3.64
N GLU A 68 6.67 1.60 4.35
CA GLU A 68 7.16 1.23 5.68
C GLU A 68 8.64 0.84 5.66
N LEU A 69 9.08 0.04 4.67
CA LEU A 69 10.49 -0.33 4.51
C LEU A 69 11.39 0.89 4.30
N VAL A 70 10.98 1.84 3.44
CA VAL A 70 11.71 3.07 3.19
C VAL A 70 11.82 3.90 4.47
N PHE A 71 10.74 4.04 5.23
CA PHE A 71 10.73 4.77 6.50
C PHE A 71 11.66 4.15 7.54
N PHE A 72 11.58 2.83 7.74
CA PHE A 72 12.51 2.11 8.61
C PHE A 72 13.96 2.30 8.18
N ARG A 73 14.23 2.23 6.88
CA ARG A 73 15.58 2.37 6.36
C ARG A 73 16.11 3.79 6.54
N ALA A 74 15.30 4.81 6.26
CA ALA A 74 15.66 6.21 6.49
C ALA A 74 15.98 6.45 7.97
N LYS A 75 15.15 5.93 8.88
CA LYS A 75 15.40 6.03 10.33
C LYS A 75 16.71 5.36 10.72
N ALA A 76 16.93 4.13 10.26
CA ALA A 76 18.15 3.38 10.60
C ALA A 76 19.43 4.10 10.12
N GLU A 77 19.41 4.72 8.94
CA GLU A 77 20.56 5.49 8.46
C GLU A 77 20.75 6.80 9.23
N LEU A 78 19.66 7.48 9.60
CA LEU A 78 19.70 8.68 10.43
C LEU A 78 20.25 8.36 11.82
N ASP A 79 19.73 7.32 12.47
CA ASP A 79 20.20 6.86 13.78
C ASP A 79 21.69 6.51 13.72
N GLY A 80 22.12 5.79 12.67
CA GLY A 80 23.53 5.47 12.43
C GLY A 80 24.40 6.71 12.23
N TYR A 81 23.92 7.71 11.47
CA TYR A 81 24.61 8.98 11.30
C TYR A 81 24.76 9.73 12.63
N LEU A 82 23.68 9.86 13.41
CA LEU A 82 23.70 10.54 14.70
C LEU A 82 24.63 9.84 15.69
N MET A 83 24.61 8.50 15.72
CA MET A 83 25.55 7.71 16.52
C MET A 83 27.00 7.98 16.14
N MET A 84 27.33 8.06 14.85
CA MET A 84 28.70 8.31 14.40
C MET A 84 29.13 9.76 14.63
N LYS A 85 28.21 10.71 14.41
CA LYS A 85 28.46 12.14 14.61
C LYS A 85 28.75 12.49 16.07
N ASP A 86 28.01 11.88 16.99
CA ASP A 86 28.10 12.16 18.43
C ASP A 86 29.03 11.17 19.17
N GLY A 87 29.55 10.16 18.46
CA GLY A 87 30.36 9.08 19.03
C GLY A 87 31.86 9.26 18.82
N ASP A 88 32.64 8.64 19.70
CA ASP A 88 34.10 8.57 19.56
C ASP A 88 34.51 7.38 18.67
N GLY A 89 35.55 7.58 17.85
CA GLY A 89 36.19 6.49 17.09
C GLY A 89 35.80 6.40 15.60
N TYR A 90 35.02 7.35 15.09
CA TYR A 90 34.73 7.49 13.67
C TYR A 90 35.49 8.68 13.07
N THR A 91 35.99 8.49 11.85
CA THR A 91 36.57 9.58 11.07
C THR A 91 35.49 10.48 10.48
N GLU A 92 35.86 11.70 10.11
CA GLU A 92 34.98 12.61 9.38
C GLU A 92 34.49 11.98 8.06
N GLU A 93 35.36 11.28 7.33
CA GLU A 93 35.02 10.61 6.07
C GLU A 93 34.01 9.47 6.26
N GLU A 94 34.11 8.69 7.33
CA GLU A 94 33.12 7.65 7.64
C GLU A 94 31.77 8.26 8.00
N THR A 95 31.78 9.32 8.80
CA THR A 95 30.56 10.04 9.21
C THR A 95 29.87 10.70 8.02
N GLU A 96 30.65 11.30 7.12
CA GLU A 96 30.20 11.92 5.88
C GLU A 96 29.52 10.90 4.96
N ARG A 97 30.16 9.74 4.73
CA ARG A 97 29.58 8.63 3.96
C ARG A 97 28.28 8.11 4.56
N GLN A 98 28.19 8.04 5.89
CA GLN A 98 26.95 7.63 6.55
C GLN A 98 25.83 8.66 6.37
N ARG A 99 26.15 9.96 6.42
CA ARG A 99 25.20 11.03 6.10
C ARG A 99 24.73 10.97 4.65
N GLU A 100 25.61 10.72 3.68
CA GLU A 100 25.23 10.56 2.28
C GLU A 100 24.24 9.41 2.06
N ARG A 101 24.41 8.29 2.78
CA ARG A 101 23.45 7.17 2.77
C ARG A 101 22.07 7.60 3.28
N PHE A 102 22.02 8.34 4.39
CA PHE A 102 20.77 8.90 4.88
C PHE A 102 20.15 9.85 3.86
N SER A 103 20.92 10.81 3.33
CA SER A 103 20.45 11.77 2.33
C SER A 103 19.88 11.09 1.08
N SER A 104 20.55 10.05 0.57
CA SER A 104 20.07 9.31 -0.61
C SER A 104 18.73 8.61 -0.39
N ILE A 105 18.47 8.11 0.82
CA ILE A 105 17.19 7.46 1.13
C ILE A 105 16.12 8.51 1.46
N TYR A 106 16.49 9.59 2.15
CA TYR A 106 15.57 10.67 2.46
C TYR A 106 15.06 11.38 1.20
N GLN A 107 15.91 11.52 0.17
CA GLN A 107 15.50 12.04 -1.13
C GLN A 107 14.32 11.26 -1.74
N ILE A 108 14.25 9.93 -1.53
CA ILE A 108 13.10 9.13 -2.00
C ILE A 108 11.82 9.51 -1.26
N ILE A 109 11.92 9.88 0.03
CA ILE A 109 10.79 10.34 0.84
C ILE A 109 10.33 11.73 0.36
N GLU A 110 11.27 12.63 0.10
CA GLU A 110 10.98 13.98 -0.44
C GLU A 110 10.34 13.90 -1.83
N GLU A 111 10.94 13.15 -2.76
CA GLU A 111 10.43 13.01 -4.13
C GLU A 111 9.07 12.29 -4.19
N ALA A 112 8.77 11.45 -3.19
CA ALA A 112 7.46 10.82 -3.04
C ALA A 112 6.44 11.68 -2.25
N GLU A 113 6.84 12.87 -1.80
CA GLU A 113 6.02 13.79 -0.98
C GLU A 113 5.53 13.15 0.34
N LEU A 114 6.37 12.32 0.96
CA LEU A 114 6.05 11.52 2.15
C LEU A 114 6.64 12.08 3.46
N GLU A 115 7.15 13.31 3.47
CA GLU A 115 7.85 13.89 4.63
C GLU A 115 6.97 13.94 5.90
N ASP A 116 5.76 14.47 5.78
CA ASP A 116 4.80 14.56 6.90
C ASP A 116 4.42 13.18 7.44
N GLU A 117 4.24 12.20 6.54
CA GLU A 117 3.93 10.82 6.91
C GLU A 117 5.11 10.15 7.62
N TYR A 118 6.33 10.39 7.14
CA TYR A 118 7.55 9.88 7.76
C TYR A 118 7.74 10.46 9.16
N ASP A 119 7.50 11.77 9.34
CA ASP A 119 7.57 12.43 10.63
C ASP A 119 6.54 11.89 11.62
N ALA A 120 5.29 11.71 11.19
CA ALA A 120 4.25 11.08 12.01
C ALA A 120 4.62 9.62 12.36
N TRP A 121 5.15 8.86 11.38
CA TRP A 121 5.55 7.48 11.58
C TRP A 121 6.71 7.34 12.59
N LYS A 122 7.71 8.25 12.55
CA LYS A 122 8.82 8.28 13.52
C LYS A 122 8.34 8.46 14.95
N GLN A 123 7.30 9.27 15.19
CA GLN A 123 6.77 9.49 16.55
C GLN A 123 6.14 8.23 17.16
N ILE A 124 5.63 7.32 16.32
CA ILE A 124 5.00 6.08 16.75
C ILE A 124 6.04 4.95 16.92
N ASN A 125 7.09 4.96 16.09
CA ASN A 125 8.09 3.90 15.99
C ASN A 125 9.47 4.33 16.54
N ALA A 126 9.47 5.28 17.48
CA ALA A 126 10.67 5.84 18.11
C ALA A 126 11.44 4.81 18.93
#